data_AF-A0A8T5UTL2-F1
#
_entry.id   AF-A0A8T5UTL2-F1
#
_cell.length_a   1.000
_cell.length_b   1.000
_cell.length_c   1.000
_cell.angle_alpha   90.00
_cell.angle_beta   90.00
_cell.angle_gamma   90.00
#
_symmetry.space_group_name_H-M   'P 1'
#
loop_
_entity.id
_entity.type
_entity.pdbx_description
1 polymer ?
#
loop_
_entity_poly.entity_id
_entity_poly.type
_entity_poly.pdbx_seq_one_letter_code
_entity_poly.pdbx_strand_id
1 'polypeptide(L)'
;MDELILDKKRFLKGMGISIVIGTITALIIIFITTNQDTWISLSYVNKKYLFLAFVLMVFAAVIDALRIKMTVEAVNENITFTEALKVYYISNFAGGITPFFSGTLPAQIYLFNKNIENKMTLGKATMVATIMPLIKTLVFSIFAPIIFFGFKRTMTNYTILSAI
;
A
#
# COMPACT_ATOMS: atom_id res chain seq x y z
N MET A 1 -1.96 -23.35 -23.80
CA MET A 1 -0.95 -22.66 -22.98
C MET A 1 -0.44 -21.51 -23.83
N ASP A 2 -1.25 -20.45 -24.01
CA ASP A 2 -0.98 -19.37 -24.99
C ASP A 2 -1.65 -18.01 -24.64
N GLU A 3 -2.05 -17.78 -23.39
CA GLU A 3 -2.95 -16.64 -23.08
C GLU A 3 -2.31 -15.38 -22.48
N LEU A 4 -0.98 -15.30 -22.31
CA LEU A 4 -0.36 -14.15 -21.63
C LEU A 4 0.96 -13.66 -22.25
N ILE A 5 1.08 -13.71 -23.57
CA ILE A 5 2.05 -12.83 -24.25
C ILE A 5 1.42 -11.43 -24.29
N LEU A 6 1.53 -10.71 -23.18
CA LEU A 6 1.21 -9.29 -23.10
C LEU A 6 2.09 -8.59 -24.14
N ASP A 7 1.49 -8.21 -25.28
CA ASP A 7 2.18 -7.42 -26.31
C ASP A 7 2.78 -6.20 -25.61
N LYS A 8 4.11 -6.13 -25.60
CA LYS A 8 4.89 -5.08 -24.95
C LYS A 8 4.36 -3.69 -25.33
N LYS A 9 3.87 -3.53 -26.56
CA LYS A 9 3.25 -2.27 -27.03
C LYS A 9 1.93 -1.98 -26.32
N ARG A 10 1.05 -2.97 -26.15
CA ARG A 10 -0.23 -2.80 -25.42
C ARG A 10 0.00 -2.53 -23.93
N PHE A 11 0.97 -3.20 -23.31
CA PHE A 11 1.36 -2.95 -21.92
C PHE A 11 1.84 -1.51 -21.73
N LEU A 12 2.82 -1.08 -22.54
CA LEU A 12 3.38 0.27 -22.48
C LEU A 12 2.32 1.34 -22.77
N LYS A 13 1.40 1.07 -23.71
CA LYS A 13 0.27 1.96 -24.01
C LYS A 13 -0.68 2.08 -22.81
N GLY A 14 -1.06 0.96 -22.19
CA GLY A 14 -1.91 0.97 -20.99
C GLY A 14 -1.27 1.70 -19.82
N MET A 15 0.02 1.44 -19.58
CA MET A 15 0.80 2.14 -18.56
C MET A 15 0.86 3.64 -18.83
N GLY A 16 1.15 4.05 -20.07
CA GLY A 16 1.14 5.45 -20.48
C GLY A 16 -0.22 6.13 -20.26
N ILE A 17 -1.31 5.48 -20.65
CA ILE A 17 -2.67 6.00 -20.42
C ILE A 17 -2.95 6.17 -18.93
N SER A 18 -2.63 5.17 -18.10
CA SER A 18 -2.86 5.24 -16.66
C SER A 18 -2.08 6.37 -15.98
N ILE A 19 -0.83 6.59 -16.38
CA ILE A 19 0.02 7.66 -15.87
C ILE A 19 -0.52 9.02 -16.31
N VAL A 20 -0.92 9.15 -17.57
CA VAL A 20 -1.48 10.40 -18.11
C VAL A 20 -2.77 10.76 -17.39
N ILE A 21 -3.70 9.83 -17.24
CA ILE A 21 -4.96 10.06 -16.52
C ILE A 21 -4.65 10.44 -15.07
N GLY A 22 -3.84 9.65 -14.36
CA GLY A 22 -3.48 9.93 -12.97
C GLY A 22 -2.82 11.30 -12.78
N THR A 23 -1.92 11.67 -13.69
CA THR A 23 -1.24 12.98 -13.67
C THR A 23 -2.22 14.12 -13.93
N ILE A 24 -3.08 14.00 -14.95
CA ILE A 24 -4.09 15.03 -15.26
C ILE A 24 -5.05 15.19 -14.08
N THR A 25 -5.55 14.11 -13.51
CA THR A 25 -6.42 14.15 -12.33
C THR A 25 -5.73 14.83 -11.15
N ALA A 26 -4.48 14.48 -10.86
CA ALA A 26 -3.69 15.11 -9.80
C ALA A 26 -3.50 16.62 -10.05
N LEU A 27 -3.18 17.03 -11.28
CA LEU A 27 -3.02 18.44 -11.66
C LEU A 27 -4.33 19.22 -11.51
N ILE A 28 -5.45 18.64 -11.95
CA ILE A 28 -6.78 19.26 -11.79
C ILE A 28 -7.09 19.46 -10.31
N ILE A 29 -6.87 18.44 -9.47
CA ILE A 29 -7.09 18.55 -8.03
C ILE A 29 -6.21 19.64 -7.44
N ILE A 30 -4.90 19.63 -7.71
CA ILE A 30 -3.96 20.64 -7.22
C ILE A 30 -4.41 22.04 -7.65
N PHE A 31 -4.77 22.23 -8.92
CA PHE A 31 -5.20 23.52 -9.43
C PHE A 31 -6.47 24.05 -8.74
N ILE A 32 -7.42 23.17 -8.42
CA ILE A 32 -8.68 23.54 -7.76
C ILE A 32 -8.47 23.78 -6.25
N THR A 33 -7.55 23.06 -5.60
CA THR A 33 -7.42 23.05 -4.13
C THR A 33 -6.28 23.89 -3.57
N THR A 34 -5.32 24.30 -4.41
CA THR A 34 -4.09 24.97 -3.96
C THR A 34 -4.20 26.48 -4.07
N ASN A 35 -3.72 27.18 -3.04
CA ASN A 35 -3.60 28.64 -3.02
C ASN A 35 -2.14 29.08 -2.83
N GLN A 36 -1.89 30.40 -2.76
CA GLN A 36 -0.55 30.95 -2.56
C GLN A 36 0.12 30.45 -1.27
N ASP A 37 -0.65 30.33 -0.18
CA ASP A 37 -0.16 29.84 1.11
C ASP A 37 0.30 28.37 1.03
N THR A 38 -0.33 27.57 0.18
CA THR A 38 0.04 26.17 -0.04
C THR A 38 1.43 26.07 -0.68
N TRP A 39 1.73 26.92 -1.67
CA TRP A 39 3.04 26.97 -2.32
C TRP A 39 4.14 27.46 -1.38
N ILE A 40 3.82 28.46 -0.56
CA ILE A 40 4.72 28.96 0.48
C ILE A 40 5.02 27.83 1.48
N SER A 41 4.01 27.13 1.94
CA SER A 41 4.15 25.98 2.86
C SER A 41 5.01 24.87 2.25
N LEU A 42 4.82 24.55 0.97
CA LEU A 42 5.59 23.53 0.27
C LEU A 42 7.08 23.90 0.17
N SER A 43 7.40 25.20 0.06
CA SER A 43 8.79 25.68 0.01
C SER A 43 9.56 25.44 1.32
N TYR A 44 8.85 25.34 2.45
CA TYR A 44 9.44 25.05 3.76
C TYR A 44 9.65 23.56 4.03
N VAL A 45 9.22 22.67 3.12
CA VAL A 45 9.41 21.21 3.30
C VAL A 45 10.90 20.88 3.33
N ASN A 46 11.32 20.27 4.44
CA ASN A 46 12.69 19.84 4.61
C ASN A 46 13.00 18.63 3.72
N LYS A 47 13.88 18.84 2.73
CA LYS A 47 14.29 17.81 1.76
C LYS A 47 14.88 16.55 2.40
N LYS A 48 15.58 16.67 3.54
CA LYS A 48 16.14 15.52 4.26
C LYS A 48 15.04 14.65 4.85
N TYR A 49 14.02 15.26 5.46
CA TYR A 49 12.88 14.51 6.00
C TYR A 49 12.01 13.91 4.89
N LEU A 50 11.86 14.61 3.76
CA LEU A 50 11.16 14.05 2.60
C LEU A 50 11.88 12.81 2.05
N PHE A 51 13.21 12.87 1.93
CA PHE A 51 14.00 11.72 1.53
C PHE A 51 13.92 10.57 2.54
N LEU A 52 13.97 10.88 3.84
CA LEU A 52 13.80 9.87 4.89
C LEU A 52 12.42 9.20 4.81
N ALA A 53 11.35 9.97 4.60
CA ALA A 53 10.00 9.44 4.42
C ALA A 53 9.93 8.48 3.21
N PHE A 54 10.57 8.84 2.10
CA PHE A 54 10.68 7.95 0.93
C PHE A 54 11.40 6.64 1.26
N VAL A 55 12.55 6.70 1.94
CA VAL A 55 13.30 5.50 2.37
C VAL A 55 12.46 4.63 3.29
N LEU A 56 11.77 5.23 4.26
CA LEU A 56 10.87 4.50 5.16
C LEU A 56 9.71 3.85 4.43
N MET A 57 9.18 4.48 3.37
CA MET A 57 8.12 3.91 2.53
C MET A 57 8.60 2.68 1.76
N VAL A 58 9.81 2.73 1.20
CA VAL A 58 10.44 1.57 0.54
C VAL A 58 10.70 0.45 1.55
N PHE A 59 11.20 0.80 2.74
CA PHE A 59 11.41 -0.17 3.81
C PHE A 59 10.09 -0.82 4.26
N ALA A 60 9.02 -0.04 4.41
CA ALA A 60 7.70 -0.56 4.75
C ALA A 60 7.19 -1.56 3.70
N ALA A 61 7.39 -1.27 2.41
CA ALA A 61 7.03 -2.18 1.32
C ALA A 61 7.78 -3.53 1.41
N VAL A 62 9.06 -3.51 1.79
CA VAL A 62 9.86 -4.73 2.03
C VAL A 62 9.27 -5.54 3.19
N ILE A 63 8.93 -4.89 4.30
CA ILE A 63 8.32 -5.56 5.46
C ILE A 63 6.95 -6.16 5.10
N ASP A 64 6.12 -5.42 4.36
CA ASP A 64 4.83 -5.93 3.90
C ASP A 64 4.99 -7.13 2.95
N ALA A 65 5.97 -7.12 2.05
CA ALA A 65 6.28 -8.25 1.17
C ALA A 65 6.78 -9.48 1.95
N LEU A 66 7.62 -9.29 2.96
CA LEU A 66 8.04 -10.37 3.86
C LEU A 66 6.85 -10.98 4.60
N ARG A 67 5.91 -10.15 5.09
CA ARG A 67 4.69 -10.66 5.74
C ARG A 67 3.85 -11.48 4.76
N ILE A 68 3.68 -11.02 3.52
CA ILE A 68 2.97 -11.77 2.48
C ILE A 68 3.62 -13.15 2.31
N LYS A 69 4.94 -13.20 2.14
CA LYS A 69 5.70 -14.44 1.99
C LYS A 69 5.48 -15.39 3.17
N MET A 70 5.67 -14.91 4.39
CA MET A 70 5.49 -15.71 5.61
C MET A 70 4.07 -16.26 5.74
N THR A 71 3.05 -15.48 5.35
CA THR A 71 1.64 -15.92 5.43
C THR A 71 1.32 -16.99 4.39
N VAL A 72 1.90 -16.89 3.19
CA VAL A 72 1.79 -17.92 2.16
C VAL A 72 2.49 -19.21 2.59
N GLU A 73 3.71 -19.09 3.14
CA GLU A 73 4.47 -20.23 3.66
C GLU A 73 3.76 -20.94 4.82
N ALA A 74 3.02 -20.20 5.66
CA ALA A 74 2.23 -20.76 6.75
C ALA A 74 1.07 -21.66 6.30
N VAL A 75 0.63 -21.58 5.04
CA VAL A 75 -0.42 -22.46 4.47
C VAL A 75 0.15 -23.57 3.57
N ASN A 76 1.44 -23.89 3.75
CA ASN A 76 2.19 -24.88 2.97
C ASN A 76 2.21 -24.57 1.46
N GLU A 77 2.31 -23.30 1.11
CA GLU A 77 2.50 -22.83 -0.26
C GLU A 77 3.81 -22.03 -0.34
N ASN A 78 4.40 -21.90 -1.52
CA ASN A 78 5.69 -21.22 -1.68
C ASN A 78 5.57 -20.02 -2.62
N ILE A 79 6.18 -18.91 -2.21
CA ILE A 79 6.25 -17.68 -2.99
C ILE A 79 7.64 -17.06 -2.83
N THR A 80 8.22 -16.58 -3.92
CA THR A 80 9.47 -15.82 -3.84
C THR A 80 9.23 -14.43 -3.23
N PHE A 81 10.28 -13.83 -2.67
CA PHE A 81 10.19 -12.46 -2.17
C PHE A 81 9.77 -11.47 -3.28
N THR A 82 10.28 -11.66 -4.50
CA THR A 82 9.95 -10.81 -5.65
C THR A 82 8.49 -10.92 -6.05
N GLU A 83 7.90 -12.12 -6.03
CA GLU A 83 6.47 -12.31 -6.26
C GLU A 83 5.65 -11.68 -5.14
N ALA A 84 6.05 -11.84 -3.89
CA ALA A 84 5.39 -11.19 -2.75
C ALA A 84 5.41 -9.65 -2.88
N LEU A 85 6.51 -9.08 -3.36
CA LEU A 85 6.65 -7.65 -3.63
C LEU A 85 5.75 -7.20 -4.79
N LYS A 86 5.62 -8.00 -5.85
CA LYS A 86 4.66 -7.74 -6.93
C LYS A 86 3.22 -7.75 -6.40
N VAL A 87 2.88 -8.75 -5.59
CA VAL A 87 1.56 -8.84 -4.95
C VAL A 87 1.29 -7.59 -4.11
N TYR A 88 2.26 -7.15 -3.31
CA TYR A 88 2.16 -5.93 -2.51
C TYR A 88 1.84 -4.69 -3.37
N TYR A 89 2.64 -4.41 -4.40
CA TYR A 89 2.44 -3.19 -5.19
C TYR A 89 1.16 -3.22 -6.03
N ILE A 90 0.84 -4.36 -6.67
CA ILE A 90 -0.37 -4.48 -7.49
C ILE A 90 -1.62 -4.37 -6.60
N SER A 91 -1.63 -5.04 -5.45
CA SER A 91 -2.79 -4.98 -4.55
C SER A 91 -2.95 -3.63 -3.87
N ASN A 92 -1.87 -2.95 -3.45
CA ASN A 92 -1.98 -1.59 -2.92
C ASN A 92 -2.42 -0.57 -3.97
N PHE A 93 -1.97 -0.73 -5.22
CA PHE A 93 -2.45 0.11 -6.30
C PHE A 93 -3.95 -0.08 -6.51
N ALA A 94 -4.41 -1.33 -6.62
CA ALA A 94 -5.83 -1.66 -6.76
C ALA A 94 -6.66 -1.16 -5.57
N GLY A 95 -6.13 -1.27 -4.35
CA GLY A 95 -6.73 -0.70 -3.15
C GLY A 95 -6.80 0.82 -3.20
N GLY A 96 -5.69 1.49 -3.47
CA GLY A 96 -5.56 2.94 -3.42
C GLY A 96 -6.41 3.69 -4.44
N ILE A 97 -6.82 3.06 -5.54
CA ILE A 97 -7.73 3.63 -6.54
C ILE A 97 -9.22 3.31 -6.26
N THR A 98 -9.53 2.59 -5.18
CA THR A 98 -10.90 2.18 -4.83
C THR A 98 -11.33 2.72 -3.46
N PRO A 99 -12.63 3.04 -3.25
CA PRO A 99 -13.14 3.40 -1.94
C PRO A 99 -12.84 2.32 -0.89
N PHE A 100 -12.47 2.76 0.32
CA PHE A 100 -12.18 1.90 1.47
C PHE A 100 -11.06 0.87 1.25
N PHE A 101 -10.16 1.08 0.27
CA PHE A 101 -9.12 0.11 -0.10
C PHE A 101 -9.67 -1.26 -0.53
N SER A 102 -10.94 -1.32 -0.93
CA SER A 102 -11.68 -2.57 -1.20
C SER A 102 -11.09 -3.40 -2.33
N GLY A 103 -10.42 -2.78 -3.30
CA GLY A 103 -9.76 -3.46 -4.43
C GLY A 103 -8.55 -4.32 -4.03
N THR A 104 -7.98 -4.13 -2.83
CA THR A 104 -6.81 -4.88 -2.36
C THR A 104 -7.08 -6.38 -2.30
N LEU A 105 -8.21 -6.77 -1.71
CA LEU A 105 -8.51 -8.16 -1.38
C LEU A 105 -8.84 -9.00 -2.64
N PRO A 106 -9.71 -8.55 -3.57
CA PRO A 106 -9.90 -9.21 -4.85
C PRO A 106 -8.60 -9.31 -5.68
N ALA A 107 -7.76 -8.26 -5.68
CA ALA A 107 -6.49 -8.27 -6.39
C ALA A 107 -5.54 -9.34 -5.82
N GLN A 108 -5.42 -9.44 -4.49
CA GLN A 108 -4.61 -10.47 -3.85
C GLN A 108 -5.11 -11.88 -4.18
N ILE A 109 -6.43 -12.13 -4.07
CA ILE A 109 -7.02 -13.44 -4.40
C ILE A 109 -6.70 -13.83 -5.85
N TYR A 110 -6.90 -12.89 -6.78
CA TYR A 110 -6.60 -13.12 -8.19
C TYR A 110 -5.12 -13.44 -8.42
N LEU A 111 -4.22 -12.66 -7.81
CA LEU A 111 -2.77 -12.85 -7.97
C LEU A 111 -2.31 -14.20 -7.41
N PHE A 112 -2.76 -14.57 -6.20
CA PHE A 112 -2.46 -15.86 -5.58
C PHE A 112 -3.01 -17.05 -6.39
N ASN A 113 -4.19 -16.92 -7.00
CA ASN A 113 -4.82 -18.02 -7.73
C ASN A 113 -4.32 -18.18 -9.18
N LYS A 114 -3.94 -17.08 -9.85
CA LYS A 114 -3.71 -17.08 -11.31
C LYS A 114 -2.31 -16.69 -11.75
N ASN A 115 -1.65 -15.76 -11.04
CA ASN A 115 -0.43 -15.09 -11.54
C ASN A 115 0.88 -15.55 -10.90
N ILE A 116 0.83 -16.26 -9.77
CA ILE A 116 2.03 -16.82 -9.14
C ILE A 116 2.38 -18.17 -9.79
N GLU A 117 3.67 -18.49 -9.87
CA GLU A 117 4.15 -19.76 -10.45
C GLU A 117 3.51 -20.98 -9.75
N ASN A 118 3.46 -20.95 -8.42
CA ASN A 118 2.71 -21.90 -7.59
C ASN A 118 1.27 -21.42 -7.37
N LYS A 119 0.39 -21.71 -8.34
CA LYS A 119 -1.02 -21.32 -8.29
C LYS A 119 -1.70 -21.92 -7.06
N MET A 120 -2.14 -21.05 -6.15
CA MET A 120 -2.88 -21.46 -4.96
C MET A 120 -4.33 -21.81 -5.32
N THR A 121 -4.92 -22.78 -4.63
CA THR A 121 -6.37 -23.02 -4.73
C THR A 121 -7.13 -21.77 -4.29
N LEU A 122 -8.34 -21.56 -4.84
CA LEU A 122 -9.14 -20.38 -4.52
C LEU A 122 -9.40 -20.25 -3.00
N GLY A 123 -9.59 -21.38 -2.30
CA GLY A 123 -9.75 -21.40 -0.85
C GLY A 123 -8.51 -20.90 -0.11
N LYS A 124 -7.31 -21.40 -0.47
CA LYS A 124 -6.04 -20.94 0.15
C LYS A 124 -5.75 -19.47 -0.18
N ALA A 125 -5.97 -19.04 -1.43
CA ALA A 125 -5.80 -17.65 -1.85
C ALA A 125 -6.71 -16.70 -1.04
N THR A 126 -7.98 -17.07 -0.86
CA THR A 126 -8.96 -16.29 -0.08
C THR A 126 -8.58 -16.24 1.39
N MET A 127 -8.16 -17.37 1.97
CA MET A 127 -7.69 -17.45 3.35
C MET A 127 -6.49 -16.51 3.58
N VAL A 128 -5.47 -16.59 2.73
CA VAL A 128 -4.26 -15.79 2.84
C VAL A 128 -4.54 -14.29 2.64
N ALA A 129 -5.37 -13.92 1.66
CA ALA A 129 -5.75 -12.52 1.44
C ALA A 129 -6.57 -11.94 2.62
N THR A 130 -7.34 -12.76 3.32
CA THR A 130 -8.19 -12.32 4.44
C THR A 130 -7.44 -12.28 5.78
N ILE A 131 -6.51 -13.21 6.02
CA ILE A 131 -5.79 -13.26 7.30
C ILE A 131 -4.79 -12.11 7.45
N MET A 132 -4.19 -11.63 6.37
CA MET A 132 -3.23 -10.51 6.41
C MET A 132 -3.81 -9.22 7.04
N PRO A 133 -4.95 -8.69 6.59
CA PRO A 133 -5.56 -7.52 7.23
C PRO A 133 -6.03 -7.82 8.65
N LEU A 134 -6.49 -9.05 8.95
CA LEU A 134 -6.86 -9.43 10.32
C LEU A 134 -5.67 -9.39 11.28
N ILE A 135 -4.50 -9.89 10.86
CA ILE A 135 -3.25 -9.81 11.64
C ILE A 135 -2.89 -8.34 11.88
N LYS A 136 -2.97 -7.47 10.86
CA LYS A 136 -2.74 -6.03 11.02
C LYS A 136 -3.70 -5.43 12.05
N THR A 137 -4.99 -5.69 11.90
CA THR A 137 -6.02 -5.17 12.81
C THR A 137 -5.78 -5.63 14.24
N LEU A 138 -5.46 -6.91 14.47
CA LEU A 138 -5.15 -7.43 15.80
C LEU A 138 -3.95 -6.72 16.44
N VAL A 139 -2.87 -6.54 15.69
CA VAL A 139 -1.69 -5.79 16.17
C VAL A 139 -2.10 -4.36 16.54
N PHE A 140 -2.78 -3.64 15.66
CA PHE A 140 -3.20 -2.27 15.98
C PHE A 140 -4.21 -2.18 17.12
N SER A 141 -5.13 -3.13 17.25
CA SER A 141 -6.10 -3.17 18.35
C SER A 141 -5.44 -3.36 19.72
N ILE A 142 -4.32 -4.08 19.80
CA ILE A 142 -3.57 -4.28 21.04
C ILE A 142 -2.63 -3.10 21.31
N PHE A 143 -1.87 -2.68 20.31
CA PHE A 143 -0.83 -1.66 20.48
C PHE A 143 -1.39 -0.24 20.56
N ALA A 144 -2.50 0.08 19.89
CA ALA A 144 -3.05 1.43 19.92
C ALA A 144 -3.46 1.89 21.34
N PRO A 145 -4.17 1.08 22.16
CA PRO A 145 -4.42 1.43 23.55
C PRO A 145 -3.14 1.58 24.37
N ILE A 146 -2.16 0.69 24.19
CA ILE A 146 -0.88 0.74 24.92
C ILE A 146 -0.15 2.05 24.64
N ILE A 147 -0.05 2.42 23.35
CA ILE A 147 0.56 3.68 22.94
C ILE A 147 -0.25 4.87 23.47
N PHE A 148 -1.59 4.81 23.35
CA PHE A 148 -2.46 5.90 23.79
C PHE A 148 -2.34 6.17 25.29
N PHE A 149 -2.43 5.13 26.13
CA PHE A 149 -2.34 5.29 27.58
C PHE A 149 -0.90 5.54 28.05
N GLY A 150 0.10 4.92 27.42
CA GLY A 150 1.52 5.11 27.75
C GLY A 150 2.03 6.50 27.43
N PHE A 151 1.58 7.10 26.32
CA PHE A 151 1.99 8.45 25.88
C PHE A 151 0.94 9.53 26.13
N LYS A 152 -0.11 9.22 26.90
CA LYS A 152 -1.22 10.15 27.19
C LYS A 152 -0.72 11.53 27.62
N ARG A 153 0.27 11.57 28.52
CA ARG A 153 0.83 12.82 29.07
C ARG A 153 1.52 13.68 28.01
N THR A 154 2.26 13.07 27.09
CA THR A 154 2.93 13.78 25.99
C THR A 154 1.90 14.34 25.01
N MET A 155 0.86 13.56 24.68
CA MET A 155 -0.19 14.01 23.77
C MET A 155 -1.03 15.17 24.34
N THR A 156 -1.39 15.13 25.63
CA THR A 156 -2.14 16.22 26.28
C THR A 156 -1.33 17.51 26.37
N ASN A 157 -0.02 17.44 26.62
CA ASN A 157 0.83 18.62 26.68
C ASN A 157 0.94 19.35 25.33
N TYR A 158 0.97 18.63 24.21
CA TYR A 158 0.96 19.24 22.87
C TYR A 158 -0.35 20.00 22.59
N THR A 159 -1.49 19.50 23.06
CA THR A 159 -2.79 20.17 22.87
C THR A 159 -2.87 21.49 23.63
N ILE A 160 -2.25 21.56 24.81
CA ILE A 160 -2.19 22.79 25.62
C ILE A 160 -1.22 23.79 24.98
N LEU A 161 -0.07 23.34 24.45
CA LEU A 161 0.93 24.20 23.80
C LEU A 161 0.49 24.75 22.43
N SER A 162 -0.42 24.06 21.72
CA SER A 162 -0.99 24.56 20.46
C SER A 162 -2.19 25.49 20.66
N ALA A 163 -2.71 25.59 21.88
CA ALA A 163 -3.86 26.43 22.25
C ALA A 163 -3.46 27.74 22.97
N ILE A 164 -2.17 27.89 23.29
CA ILE A 164 -1.52 29.12 23.79
C ILE A 164 -0.77 29.73 22.62
#